data_AF-A0AAN8ZV21-F1
#
_entry.id   AF-A0AAN8ZV21-F1
#
_cell.length_a   1.000
_cell.length_b   1.000
_cell.length_c   1.000
_cell.angle_alpha   90.00
_cell.angle_beta   90.00
_cell.angle_gamma   90.00
#
_symmetry.space_group_name_H-M   'P 1'
#
loop_
_entity.id
_entity.type
_entity.pdbx_description
1 polymer ?
#
loop_
_entity_poly.entity_id
_entity_poly.type
_entity_poly.pdbx_seq_one_letter_code
_entity_poly.pdbx_strand_id
1 'polypeptide(L)'
;MDSRRNSSSLSTISKTSMNGVLKGSENENDTDANVTVSTIVNESNDQNQQRQTFLDAFRGFVKGISIEPMVFVKYMTDRIYVEVQHNLKLERFCTQSLNYTDEECLLMDDGNHTDMQVEAQQLDTSFGIYETMAYTIVPLFVVLFAGSWSDRYGRKIPLCSTVLGYIMYMAVYFLVALFPSCPLQVLLVGEFLKGLGGGPMMYLMAVYSFLADRTTTGDRLYRMAIANAIWHLGAPAGVLLGALIFDKG
;
A
#
# COMPACT_ATOMS: atom_id res chain seq x y z
N MET A 1 -30.87 -40.98 32.64
CA MET A 1 -31.85 -39.92 32.93
C MET A 1 -31.73 -38.90 31.82
N ASP A 2 -32.17 -39.15 30.60
CA ASP A 2 -33.53 -39.50 30.15
C ASP A 2 -34.53 -38.37 30.44
N SER A 3 -34.82 -37.54 29.43
CA SER A 3 -36.13 -37.56 28.76
C SER A 3 -36.28 -36.39 27.77
N ARG A 4 -36.84 -36.73 26.61
CA ARG A 4 -37.17 -35.89 25.45
C ARG A 4 -38.48 -35.13 25.68
N ARG A 5 -38.66 -33.98 25.01
CA ARG A 5 -39.90 -33.73 24.24
C ARG A 5 -39.70 -32.73 23.09
N ASN A 6 -40.35 -33.09 22.00
CA ASN A 6 -40.35 -32.57 20.64
C ASN A 6 -41.69 -31.86 20.38
N SER A 7 -41.73 -30.79 19.56
CA SER A 7 -42.87 -30.30 18.72
C SER A 7 -42.62 -28.84 18.29
N SER A 8 -42.19 -28.55 17.06
CA SER A 8 -43.00 -28.25 15.86
C SER A 8 -43.56 -26.82 15.76
N SER A 9 -43.05 -26.08 14.75
CA SER A 9 -43.71 -25.13 13.82
C SER A 9 -44.72 -24.08 14.32
N LEU A 10 -44.50 -22.80 14.01
CA LEU A 10 -45.42 -21.93 13.21
C LEU A 10 -45.06 -20.42 13.25
N SER A 11 -45.41 -19.74 12.15
CA SER A 11 -45.44 -18.29 11.85
C SER A 11 -44.07 -17.64 11.59
N THR A 12 -43.68 -17.19 10.38
CA THR A 12 -44.42 -16.53 9.27
C THR A 12 -45.33 -15.43 9.78
N ILE A 13 -44.81 -14.20 9.85
CA ILE A 13 -45.45 -12.87 9.78
C ILE A 13 -44.28 -11.90 10.09
N SER A 14 -43.74 -11.14 9.14
CA SER A 14 -44.29 -9.83 8.81
C SER A 14 -43.87 -9.39 7.41
N LYS A 15 -44.79 -9.55 6.45
CA LYS A 15 -44.95 -8.64 5.30
C LYS A 15 -46.08 -7.67 5.68
N THR A 16 -46.16 -6.54 4.96
CA THR A 16 -47.08 -5.39 5.10
C THR A 16 -46.51 -4.35 6.09
N SER A 17 -46.26 -3.09 5.77
CA SER A 17 -47.05 -2.18 4.94
C SER A 17 -46.21 -0.94 4.57
N MET A 18 -46.23 -0.54 3.30
CA MET A 18 -46.43 0.86 2.91
C MET A 18 -46.86 0.88 1.44
N ASN A 19 -48.14 0.61 1.22
CA ASN A 19 -48.88 0.99 0.03
C ASN A 19 -49.87 2.09 0.43
N GLY A 20 -49.98 3.13 -0.40
CA GLY A 20 -50.81 4.32 -0.22
C GLY A 20 -49.90 5.53 0.00
N VAL A 21 -49.74 6.46 -0.93
CA VAL A 21 -50.76 7.30 -1.58
C VAL A 21 -50.14 7.71 -2.94
N LEU A 22 -50.81 7.56 -4.07
CA LEU A 22 -51.60 8.63 -4.68
C LEU A 22 -52.68 8.07 -5.61
N LYS A 23 -53.89 8.58 -5.43
CA LYS A 23 -55.11 8.35 -6.20
C LYS A 23 -55.08 9.24 -7.46
N GLY A 24 -55.31 8.62 -8.61
CA GLY A 24 -55.98 9.12 -9.83
C GLY A 24 -55.79 10.58 -10.28
N SER A 25 -55.19 10.72 -11.46
CA SER A 25 -55.53 11.72 -12.48
C SER A 25 -55.19 11.10 -13.83
N GLU A 26 -56.19 10.58 -14.57
CA GLU A 26 -56.02 10.20 -15.97
C GLU A 26 -55.48 11.39 -16.76
N ASN A 27 -54.21 11.34 -17.15
CA ASN A 27 -53.62 12.14 -18.21
C ASN A 27 -52.76 11.20 -19.05
N GLU A 28 -52.90 11.28 -20.37
CA GLU A 28 -52.20 10.49 -21.40
C GLU A 28 -50.66 10.65 -21.38
N ASN A 29 -50.11 11.39 -20.40
CA ASN A 29 -48.69 11.55 -20.07
C ASN A 29 -48.20 10.65 -18.91
N ASP A 30 -49.09 9.96 -18.18
CA ASP A 30 -48.72 9.13 -17.01
C ASP A 30 -48.12 7.77 -17.39
N THR A 31 -48.41 7.27 -18.60
CA THR A 31 -47.84 6.01 -19.09
C THR A 31 -46.34 6.18 -19.35
N ASP A 32 -45.94 7.28 -19.98
CA ASP A 32 -44.54 7.57 -20.28
C ASP A 32 -43.74 7.95 -19.02
N ALA A 33 -44.37 8.63 -18.06
CA ALA A 33 -43.77 8.95 -16.77
C ALA A 33 -43.52 7.69 -15.91
N ASN A 34 -44.47 6.75 -15.86
CA ASN A 34 -44.30 5.50 -15.12
C ASN A 34 -43.29 4.56 -15.81
N VAL A 35 -43.25 4.55 -17.15
CA VAL A 35 -42.24 3.81 -17.92
C VAL A 35 -40.86 4.38 -17.65
N THR A 36 -40.65 5.70 -17.78
CA THR A 36 -39.35 6.34 -17.53
C THR A 36 -38.87 6.19 -16.08
N VAL A 37 -39.74 6.33 -15.09
CA VAL A 37 -39.39 6.09 -13.67
C VAL A 37 -39.02 4.62 -13.44
N SER A 38 -39.75 3.67 -14.02
CA SER A 38 -39.40 2.24 -13.90
C SER A 38 -38.07 1.89 -14.58
N THR A 39 -37.71 2.57 -15.67
CA THR A 39 -36.41 2.41 -16.33
C THR A 39 -35.27 2.95 -15.47
N ILE A 40 -35.43 4.13 -14.87
CA ILE A 40 -34.43 4.74 -13.98
C ILE A 40 -34.23 3.90 -12.71
N VAL A 41 -35.32 3.40 -12.12
CA VAL A 41 -35.25 2.51 -10.95
C VAL A 41 -34.53 1.21 -11.30
N ASN A 42 -34.81 0.59 -12.46
CA ASN A 42 -34.12 -0.62 -12.89
C ASN A 42 -32.62 -0.39 -13.18
N GLU A 43 -32.24 0.69 -13.87
CA GLU A 43 -30.83 1.02 -14.10
C GLU A 43 -30.08 1.27 -12.78
N SER A 44 -30.70 1.97 -11.83
CA SER A 44 -30.10 2.22 -10.51
C SER A 44 -29.95 0.93 -9.68
N ASN A 45 -30.88 -0.01 -9.81
CA ASN A 45 -30.80 -1.32 -9.15
C ASN A 45 -29.73 -2.21 -9.80
N ASP A 46 -29.63 -2.21 -11.13
CA ASP A 46 -28.61 -2.96 -11.86
C ASP A 46 -27.20 -2.44 -11.53
N GLN A 47 -27.00 -1.12 -11.47
CA GLN A 47 -25.73 -0.50 -11.07
C GLN A 47 -25.35 -0.86 -9.61
N ASN A 48 -26.31 -0.82 -8.68
CA ASN A 48 -26.06 -1.20 -7.28
C ASN A 48 -25.84 -2.70 -7.13
N GLN A 49 -26.57 -3.54 -7.85
CA GLN A 49 -26.41 -4.99 -7.84
C GLN A 49 -25.08 -5.42 -8.45
N GLN A 50 -24.65 -4.77 -9.53
CA GLN A 50 -23.35 -5.01 -10.17
C GLN A 50 -22.18 -4.55 -9.27
N ARG A 51 -22.31 -3.40 -8.58
CA ARG A 51 -21.36 -2.98 -7.53
C ARG A 51 -21.31 -3.96 -6.36
N GLN A 52 -22.46 -4.42 -5.85
CA GLN A 52 -22.51 -5.39 -4.75
C GLN A 52 -21.87 -6.73 -5.15
N THR A 53 -22.16 -7.22 -6.36
CA THR A 53 -21.57 -8.45 -6.89
C THR A 53 -20.07 -8.33 -7.09
N PHE A 54 -19.58 -7.18 -7.59
CA PHE A 54 -18.15 -6.90 -7.71
C PHE A 54 -17.49 -6.79 -6.34
N LEU A 55 -18.14 -6.13 -5.36
CA LEU A 55 -17.63 -6.02 -4.00
C LEU A 55 -17.61 -7.36 -3.28
N ASP A 56 -18.58 -8.24 -3.52
CA ASP A 56 -18.62 -9.58 -2.94
C ASP A 56 -17.63 -10.54 -3.63
N ALA A 57 -17.44 -10.42 -4.94
CA ALA A 57 -16.38 -11.11 -5.67
C ALA A 57 -14.99 -10.65 -5.23
N PHE A 58 -14.81 -9.34 -5.08
CA PHE A 58 -13.59 -8.73 -4.53
C PHE A 58 -13.38 -9.15 -3.07
N ARG A 59 -14.43 -9.20 -2.26
CA ARG A 59 -14.37 -9.67 -0.87
C ARG A 59 -14.07 -11.17 -0.77
N GLY A 60 -14.58 -11.97 -1.71
CA GLY A 60 -14.26 -13.40 -1.85
C GLY A 60 -12.80 -13.61 -2.26
N PHE A 61 -12.33 -12.83 -3.22
CA PHE A 61 -10.94 -12.79 -3.66
C PHE A 61 -9.99 -12.36 -2.52
N VAL A 62 -10.33 -11.30 -1.79
CA VAL A 62 -9.58 -10.81 -0.62
C VAL A 62 -9.60 -11.82 0.54
N LYS A 63 -10.68 -12.59 0.72
CA LYS A 63 -10.74 -13.67 1.73
C LYS A 63 -9.90 -14.90 1.34
N GLY A 64 -9.64 -15.11 0.05
CA GLY A 64 -8.83 -16.21 -0.48
C GLY A 64 -7.36 -15.87 -0.75
N ILE A 65 -6.98 -14.60 -0.66
CA ILE A 65 -5.59 -14.15 -0.89
C ILE A 65 -4.68 -14.64 0.23
N SER A 66 -3.66 -15.42 -0.13
CA SER A 66 -2.50 -15.65 0.73
C SER A 66 -1.78 -14.32 0.95
N ILE A 67 -1.24 -14.08 2.14
CA ILE A 67 -0.47 -12.86 2.44
C ILE A 67 0.80 -12.75 1.57
N GLU A 68 1.27 -13.88 1.03
CA GLU A 68 2.47 -14.02 0.21
C GLU A 68 2.48 -13.11 -1.04
N PRO A 69 1.48 -13.14 -1.95
CA PRO A 69 1.37 -12.18 -3.05
C PRO A 69 1.38 -10.71 -2.62
N MET A 70 0.74 -10.37 -1.49
CA MET A 70 0.72 -8.99 -1.01
C MET A 70 2.13 -8.54 -0.58
N VAL A 71 2.86 -9.41 0.12
CA VAL A 71 4.26 -9.18 0.53
C VAL A 71 5.16 -8.99 -0.69
N PHE A 72 4.98 -9.81 -1.73
CA PHE A 72 5.68 -9.67 -3.01
C PHE A 72 5.45 -8.30 -3.63
N VAL A 73 4.18 -7.95 -3.87
CA VAL A 73 3.81 -6.70 -4.57
C VAL A 73 4.28 -5.49 -3.77
N LYS A 74 4.09 -5.47 -2.44
CA LYS A 74 4.60 -4.39 -1.59
C LYS A 74 6.09 -4.20 -1.83
N TYR A 75 6.88 -5.27 -1.72
CA TYR A 75 8.33 -5.15 -1.80
C TYR A 75 8.79 -4.78 -3.21
N MET A 76 8.15 -5.32 -4.25
CA MET A 76 8.37 -4.93 -5.63
C MET A 76 8.15 -3.42 -5.83
N THR A 77 7.03 -2.87 -5.33
CA THR A 77 6.75 -1.43 -5.40
C THR A 77 7.78 -0.60 -4.64
N ASP A 78 8.16 -1.02 -3.44
CA ASP A 78 9.19 -0.35 -2.62
C ASP A 78 10.52 -0.25 -3.39
N ARG A 79 10.85 -1.30 -4.16
CA ARG A 79 12.12 -1.38 -4.92
C ARG A 79 12.10 -0.58 -6.21
N ILE A 80 10.96 -0.51 -6.91
CA ILE A 80 10.77 0.44 -8.03
C ILE A 80 10.95 1.86 -7.52
N TYR A 81 10.33 2.19 -6.39
CA TYR A 81 10.40 3.53 -5.83
C TYR A 81 11.84 3.93 -5.47
N VAL A 82 12.62 3.06 -4.81
CA VAL A 82 14.03 3.35 -4.47
C VAL A 82 14.87 3.67 -5.70
N GLU A 83 14.61 3.04 -6.84
CA GLU A 83 15.29 3.33 -8.10
C GLU A 83 14.99 4.75 -8.59
N VAL A 84 13.71 5.15 -8.57
CA VAL A 84 13.29 6.52 -8.91
C VAL A 84 13.97 7.53 -7.97
N GLN A 85 14.07 7.19 -6.68
CA GLN A 85 14.77 8.04 -5.72
C GLN A 85 16.24 8.21 -6.00
N HIS A 86 16.92 7.13 -6.37
CA HIS A 86 18.33 7.16 -6.69
C HIS A 86 18.60 8.10 -7.87
N ASN A 87 17.84 7.95 -8.96
CA ASN A 87 17.98 8.80 -10.14
C ASN A 87 17.72 10.29 -9.84
N LEU A 88 16.63 10.60 -9.13
CA LEU A 88 16.34 11.99 -8.72
C LEU A 88 17.47 12.55 -7.85
N LYS A 89 17.97 11.77 -6.89
CA LYS A 89 19.05 12.22 -6.00
C LYS A 89 20.33 12.51 -6.78
N LEU A 90 20.69 11.66 -7.73
CA LEU A 90 21.89 11.83 -8.56
C LEU A 90 21.83 13.14 -9.36
N GLU A 91 20.71 13.42 -10.02
CA GLU A 91 20.46 14.69 -10.73
C GLU A 91 20.54 15.90 -9.76
N ARG A 92 19.97 15.76 -8.56
CA ARG A 92 20.01 16.81 -7.53
C ARG A 92 21.42 17.04 -6.98
N PHE A 93 22.23 16.00 -6.81
CA PHE A 93 23.64 16.16 -6.38
C PHE A 93 24.45 16.87 -7.46
N CYS A 94 24.24 16.53 -8.73
CA CYS A 94 24.90 17.17 -9.86
C CYS A 94 24.60 18.68 -9.91
N THR A 95 23.31 19.06 -9.81
CA THR A 95 22.87 20.46 -9.90
C THR A 95 23.13 21.27 -8.63
N GLN A 96 22.80 20.74 -7.45
CA GLN A 96 22.88 21.51 -6.20
C GLN A 96 24.23 21.41 -5.47
N SER A 97 24.94 20.28 -5.57
CA SER A 97 26.18 20.06 -4.81
C SER A 97 27.43 20.31 -5.64
N LEU A 98 27.40 19.90 -6.91
CA LEU A 98 28.51 20.13 -7.86
C LEU A 98 28.35 21.41 -8.69
N ASN A 99 27.16 22.01 -8.67
CA ASN A 99 26.86 23.29 -9.31
C ASN A 99 27.11 23.28 -10.83
N TYR A 100 26.83 22.15 -11.48
CA TYR A 100 26.76 22.01 -12.93
C TYR A 100 25.42 22.50 -13.48
N THR A 101 25.39 22.77 -14.79
CA THR A 101 24.14 23.15 -15.48
C THR A 101 23.26 21.92 -15.72
N ASP A 102 21.94 22.13 -15.82
CA ASP A 102 20.98 21.04 -16.07
C ASP A 102 21.31 20.26 -17.36
N GLU A 103 21.81 20.95 -18.39
CA GLU A 103 22.19 20.34 -19.68
C GLU A 103 23.38 19.37 -19.54
N GLU A 104 24.36 19.70 -18.69
CA GLU A 104 25.52 18.83 -18.45
C GLU A 104 25.12 17.60 -17.63
N CYS A 105 24.25 17.77 -16.63
CA CYS A 105 23.77 16.66 -15.79
C CYS A 105 22.93 15.64 -16.57
N LEU A 106 22.24 16.05 -17.64
CA LEU A 106 21.51 15.14 -18.54
C LEU A 106 22.44 14.24 -19.36
N LEU A 107 23.68 14.67 -19.60
CA LEU A 107 24.69 13.92 -20.35
C LEU A 107 25.55 13.03 -19.44
N MET A 108 25.26 12.96 -18.14
CA MET A 108 26.08 12.26 -17.15
C MET A 108 26.21 10.73 -17.40
N ASP A 109 25.31 10.13 -18.19
CA ASP A 109 25.35 8.70 -18.54
C ASP A 109 25.92 8.42 -19.96
N ASP A 110 26.51 9.43 -20.63
CA ASP A 110 27.01 9.32 -22.00
C ASP A 110 28.38 8.59 -22.14
N GLY A 111 29.00 8.24 -21.00
CA GLY A 111 30.32 7.61 -20.94
C GLY A 111 31.50 8.53 -21.23
N ASN A 112 31.26 9.81 -21.54
CA ASN A 112 32.28 10.85 -21.75
C ASN A 112 32.44 11.73 -20.50
N HIS A 113 31.39 11.86 -19.68
CA HIS A 113 31.38 12.62 -18.42
C HIS A 113 31.53 11.73 -17.18
N THR A 114 32.41 10.72 -17.24
CA THR A 114 32.55 9.73 -16.16
C THR A 114 32.98 10.34 -14.82
N ASP A 115 33.76 11.41 -14.85
CA ASP A 115 34.24 12.06 -13.62
C ASP A 115 33.10 12.73 -12.84
N MET A 116 32.19 13.42 -13.55
CA MET A 116 30.98 14.02 -12.97
C MET A 116 30.06 12.94 -12.39
N GLN A 117 29.84 11.86 -13.14
CA GLN A 117 29.00 10.74 -12.71
C GLN A 117 29.53 10.10 -11.42
N VAL A 118 30.84 9.84 -11.38
CA VAL A 118 31.51 9.25 -10.21
C VAL A 118 31.40 10.17 -9.00
N GLU A 119 31.58 11.48 -9.16
CA GLU A 119 31.49 12.43 -8.05
C GLU A 119 30.07 12.53 -7.49
N ALA A 120 29.06 12.64 -8.36
CA ALA A 120 27.66 12.66 -7.95
C ALA A 120 27.25 11.36 -7.24
N GLN A 121 27.74 10.21 -7.73
CA GLN A 121 27.47 8.91 -7.12
C GLN A 121 28.18 8.73 -5.77
N GLN A 122 29.38 9.30 -5.60
CA GLN A 122 30.07 9.33 -4.31
C GLN A 122 29.29 10.15 -3.26
N LEU A 123 28.71 11.28 -3.68
CA LEU A 123 27.84 12.08 -2.83
C LEU A 123 26.56 11.31 -2.44
N ASP A 124 25.88 10.67 -3.40
CA ASP A 124 24.70 9.86 -3.10
C ASP A 124 25.03 8.68 -2.18
N THR A 125 26.15 8.00 -2.41
CA THR A 125 26.60 6.90 -1.54
C THR A 125 26.85 7.39 -0.12
N SER A 126 27.54 8.52 0.03
CA SER A 126 27.81 9.13 1.33
C SER A 126 26.51 9.55 2.03
N PHE A 127 25.56 10.11 1.29
CA PHE A 127 24.23 10.46 1.78
C PHE A 127 23.42 9.23 2.19
N GLY A 128 23.49 8.16 1.40
CA GLY A 128 22.82 6.89 1.66
C GLY A 128 23.25 6.22 2.97
N ILE A 129 24.47 6.49 3.45
CA ILE A 129 24.90 6.05 4.79
C ILE A 129 24.05 6.74 5.87
N TYR A 130 23.83 8.05 5.77
CA TYR A 130 22.99 8.79 6.73
C TYR A 130 21.52 8.34 6.66
N GLU A 131 20.99 8.12 5.45
CA GLU A 131 19.65 7.53 5.27
C GLU A 131 19.57 6.15 5.94
N THR A 132 20.59 5.32 5.73
CA THR A 132 20.68 3.99 6.34
C THR A 132 20.68 4.05 7.86
N MET A 133 21.46 4.96 8.44
CA MET A 133 21.48 5.16 9.89
C MET A 133 20.12 5.61 10.42
N ALA A 134 19.45 6.54 9.72
CA ALA A 134 18.13 7.04 10.11
C ALA A 134 17.07 5.92 10.09
N TYR A 135 17.01 5.11 9.03
CA TYR A 135 16.01 4.05 8.90
C TYR A 135 16.40 2.74 9.64
N THR A 136 17.60 2.62 10.21
CA THR A 136 17.98 1.44 11.02
C THR A 136 17.90 1.74 12.51
N ILE A 137 18.56 2.79 12.98
CA ILE A 137 18.69 3.10 14.41
C ILE A 137 17.32 3.44 15.01
N VAL A 138 16.57 4.34 14.37
CA VAL A 138 15.28 4.81 14.89
C VAL A 138 14.26 3.67 15.01
N PRO A 139 13.95 2.89 13.95
CA PRO A 139 12.98 1.82 14.07
C PRO A 139 13.46 0.66 14.93
N LEU A 140 14.77 0.43 15.14
CA LEU A 140 15.24 -0.58 16.10
C LEU A 140 14.68 -0.30 17.50
N PHE A 141 14.76 0.95 17.96
CA PHE A 141 14.16 1.35 19.24
C PHE A 141 12.64 1.21 19.21
N VAL A 142 11.98 1.71 18.15
CA VAL A 142 10.52 1.65 18.04
C VAL A 142 10.01 0.20 18.05
N VAL A 143 10.66 -0.71 17.33
CA VAL A 143 10.28 -2.13 17.23
C VAL A 143 10.48 -2.85 18.57
N LEU A 144 11.53 -2.55 19.34
CA LEU A 144 11.73 -3.10 20.69
C LEU A 144 10.54 -2.77 21.61
N PHE A 145 10.10 -1.51 21.63
CA PHE A 145 8.94 -1.12 22.43
C PHE A 145 7.64 -1.67 21.85
N ALA A 146 7.46 -1.57 20.53
CA ALA A 146 6.25 -2.03 19.86
C ALA A 146 6.05 -3.54 19.95
N GLY A 147 7.12 -4.34 20.05
CA GLY A 147 7.00 -5.79 20.29
C GLY A 147 6.32 -6.07 21.62
N SER A 148 6.82 -5.46 22.70
CA SER A 148 6.20 -5.59 24.04
C SER A 148 4.77 -5.03 24.10
N TRP A 149 4.49 -3.97 23.34
CA TRP A 149 3.17 -3.34 23.28
C TRP A 149 2.18 -4.20 22.48
N SER A 150 2.63 -4.77 21.36
CA SER A 150 1.84 -5.64 20.48
C SER A 150 1.30 -6.85 21.22
N ASP A 151 2.10 -7.41 22.13
CA ASP A 151 1.70 -8.57 22.94
C ASP A 151 0.59 -8.25 23.94
N ARG A 152 0.46 -6.99 24.39
CA ARG A 152 -0.55 -6.56 25.38
C ARG A 152 -1.80 -5.91 24.77
N TYR A 153 -1.62 -5.06 23.76
CA TYR A 153 -2.69 -4.22 23.20
C TYR A 153 -3.13 -4.65 21.79
N GLY A 154 -2.52 -5.71 21.24
CA GLY A 154 -2.84 -6.27 19.95
C GLY A 154 -2.04 -5.68 18.78
N ARG A 155 -2.08 -6.39 17.65
CA ARG A 155 -1.19 -6.21 16.48
C ARG A 155 -1.61 -5.12 15.49
N LYS A 156 -2.80 -4.53 15.67
CA LYS A 156 -3.34 -3.52 14.73
C LYS A 156 -2.65 -2.16 14.85
N ILE A 157 -2.26 -1.76 16.07
CA ILE A 157 -1.65 -0.45 16.33
C ILE A 157 -0.27 -0.34 15.66
N PRO A 158 0.65 -1.32 15.79
CA PRO A 158 1.94 -1.29 15.09
C PRO A 158 1.77 -1.22 13.56
N LEU A 159 0.81 -1.95 12.99
CA LEU A 159 0.54 -1.88 11.55
C LEU A 159 0.09 -0.49 11.11
N CYS A 160 -0.80 0.16 11.87
CA CYS A 160 -1.26 1.51 11.55
C CYS A 160 -0.14 2.54 11.66
N SER A 161 0.74 2.43 12.66
CA SER A 161 1.90 3.34 12.79
C SER A 161 2.88 3.18 11.62
N THR A 162 3.11 1.94 11.15
CA THR A 162 3.95 1.72 9.97
C THR A 162 3.37 2.35 8.72
N VAL A 163 2.08 2.14 8.46
CA VAL A 163 1.41 2.74 7.29
C VAL A 163 1.48 4.26 7.35
N LEU A 164 1.23 4.86 8.52
CA LEU A 164 1.31 6.31 8.69
C LEU A 164 2.73 6.84 8.43
N GLY A 165 3.76 6.17 8.96
CA GLY A 165 5.16 6.55 8.72
C GLY A 165 5.53 6.51 7.23
N TYR A 166 5.08 5.48 6.50
CA TYR A 166 5.29 5.39 5.04
C TYR A 166 4.53 6.47 4.26
N ILE A 167 3.30 6.83 4.66
CA ILE A 167 2.54 7.92 4.03
C ILE A 167 3.25 9.25 4.22
N MET A 168 3.72 9.54 5.45
CA MET A 168 4.47 10.77 5.73
C MET A 168 5.76 10.84 4.92
N TYR A 169 6.48 9.73 4.83
CA TYR A 169 7.68 9.62 4.01
C TYR A 169 7.42 9.91 2.53
N MET A 170 6.40 9.29 1.96
CA MET A 170 6.01 9.52 0.57
C MET A 170 5.59 10.98 0.33
N ALA A 171 4.88 11.59 1.27
CA ALA A 171 4.51 13.00 1.19
C ALA A 171 5.75 13.92 1.18
N VAL A 172 6.72 13.68 2.06
CA VAL A 172 7.97 14.45 2.10
C VAL A 172 8.75 14.30 0.80
N TYR A 173 8.88 13.07 0.30
CA TYR A 173 9.59 12.83 -0.95
C TYR A 173 8.90 13.49 -2.15
N PHE A 174 7.58 13.39 -2.23
CA PHE A 174 6.79 14.05 -3.27
C PHE A 174 6.96 15.58 -3.23
N LEU A 175 7.01 16.18 -2.04
CA LEU A 175 7.31 17.61 -1.89
C LEU A 175 8.71 17.96 -2.41
N VAL A 176 9.73 17.17 -2.08
CA VAL A 176 11.10 17.39 -2.59
C VAL A 176 11.18 17.23 -4.12
N ALA A 177 10.42 16.29 -4.68
CA ALA A 177 10.33 16.10 -6.13
C ALA A 177 9.68 17.32 -6.82
N LEU A 178 8.63 17.90 -6.24
CA LEU A 178 7.91 19.06 -6.79
C LEU A 178 8.66 20.39 -6.67
N PHE A 179 9.53 20.54 -5.67
CA PHE A 179 10.23 21.79 -5.38
C PHE A 179 11.75 21.65 -5.61
N PRO A 180 12.25 22.05 -6.79
CA PRO A 180 13.68 21.93 -7.13
C PRO A 180 14.65 22.67 -6.21
N SER A 181 14.17 23.72 -5.56
CA SER A 181 14.96 24.53 -4.62
C SER A 181 15.09 23.89 -3.24
N CYS A 182 14.39 22.80 -2.96
CA CYS A 182 14.46 22.14 -1.66
C CYS A 182 15.81 21.45 -1.46
N PRO A 183 16.42 21.59 -0.27
CA PRO A 183 17.66 20.91 0.06
C PRO A 183 17.43 19.40 0.23
N LEU A 184 18.35 18.58 -0.28
CA LEU A 184 18.35 17.11 -0.18
C LEU A 184 18.25 16.60 1.27
N GLN A 185 18.75 17.38 2.24
CA GLN A 185 18.70 17.06 3.67
C GLN A 185 17.26 16.85 4.20
N VAL A 186 16.23 17.40 3.54
CA VAL A 186 14.82 17.18 3.89
C VAL A 186 14.41 15.71 3.73
N LEU A 187 15.07 14.97 2.83
CA LEU A 187 14.84 13.53 2.66
C LEU A 187 15.18 12.73 3.92
N LEU A 188 16.21 13.15 4.68
CA LEU A 188 16.57 12.53 5.96
C LEU A 188 15.45 12.67 6.99
N VAL A 189 14.72 13.79 6.97
CA VAL A 189 13.53 13.98 7.82
C VAL A 189 12.44 12.99 7.44
N GLY A 190 12.23 12.77 6.15
CA GLY A 190 11.31 11.73 5.66
C GLY A 190 11.70 10.34 6.15
N GLU A 191 12.97 9.97 6.01
CA GLU A 191 13.50 8.68 6.50
C GLU A 191 13.34 8.51 8.01
N PHE A 192 13.58 9.58 8.77
CA PHE A 192 13.36 9.61 10.22
C PHE A 192 11.88 9.37 10.57
N LEU A 193 10.95 10.02 9.88
CA LEU A 193 9.50 9.84 10.07
C LEU A 193 9.06 8.40 9.73
N LYS A 194 9.60 7.83 8.65
CA LYS A 194 9.40 6.41 8.31
C LYS A 194 9.90 5.50 9.43
N GLY A 195 11.08 5.80 9.98
CA GLY A 195 11.70 5.11 11.10
C GLY A 195 10.84 5.17 12.37
N LEU A 196 10.27 6.33 12.69
CA LEU A 196 9.35 6.49 13.83
C LEU A 196 8.08 5.63 13.69
N GLY A 197 7.63 5.38 12.46
CA GLY A 197 6.55 4.43 12.18
C GLY A 197 6.92 2.95 12.36
N GLY A 198 8.20 2.64 12.65
CA GLY A 198 8.72 1.28 12.78
C GLY A 198 9.36 0.72 11.51
N GLY A 199 9.31 1.46 10.40
CA GLY A 199 9.98 1.12 9.15
C GLY A 199 9.61 -0.25 8.56
N PRO A 200 10.46 -0.82 7.68
CA PRO A 200 10.19 -2.10 7.03
C PRO A 200 10.17 -3.29 8.03
N MET A 201 10.88 -3.17 9.15
CA MET A 201 10.98 -4.24 10.15
C MET A 201 9.66 -4.48 10.88
N MET A 202 8.93 -3.40 11.23
CA MET A 202 7.62 -3.52 11.84
C MET A 202 6.58 -4.16 10.90
N TYR A 203 6.65 -3.86 9.60
CA TYR A 203 5.83 -4.53 8.59
C TYR A 203 6.12 -6.05 8.54
N LEU A 204 7.39 -6.43 8.44
CA LEU A 204 7.81 -7.85 8.44
C LEU A 204 7.37 -8.58 9.72
N MET A 205 7.54 -7.93 10.88
CA MET A 205 7.09 -8.47 12.15
C MET A 205 5.58 -8.73 12.15
N ALA A 206 4.79 -7.80 11.61
CA ALA A 206 3.34 -7.95 11.52
C ALA A 206 2.92 -9.07 10.56
N VAL A 207 3.62 -9.23 9.43
CA VAL A 207 3.40 -10.34 8.48
C VAL A 207 3.70 -11.67 9.14
N TYR A 208 4.85 -11.82 9.81
CA TYR A 208 5.21 -13.06 10.50
C TYR A 208 4.27 -13.37 11.66
N SER A 209 3.85 -12.35 12.40
CA SER A 209 2.85 -12.47 13.45
C SER A 209 1.52 -13.01 12.87
N PHE A 210 1.02 -12.41 11.79
CA PHE A 210 -0.19 -12.86 11.11
C PHE A 210 -0.08 -14.31 10.62
N LEU A 211 1.06 -14.66 10.05
CA LEU A 211 1.32 -16.02 9.56
C LEU A 211 1.39 -17.01 10.71
N ALA A 212 2.00 -16.65 11.84
CA ALA A 212 2.04 -17.47 13.04
C ALA A 212 0.63 -17.80 13.57
N ASP A 213 -0.29 -16.83 13.54
CA ASP A 213 -1.67 -17.01 14.02
C ASP A 213 -2.52 -17.91 13.12
N ARG A 214 -2.21 -17.96 11.83
CA ARG A 214 -2.98 -18.70 10.80
C ARG A 214 -2.41 -20.07 10.48
N THR A 215 -1.32 -20.48 11.11
CA THR A 215 -0.58 -21.71 10.80
C THR A 215 -0.51 -22.64 12.00
N THR A 216 -0.53 -23.95 11.72
CA THR A 216 -0.31 -25.00 12.71
C THR A 216 1.18 -25.14 13.04
N THR A 217 1.50 -25.70 14.20
CA THR A 217 2.86 -25.74 14.76
C THR A 217 3.90 -26.42 13.86
N GLY A 218 3.47 -27.37 13.01
CA GLY A 218 4.35 -28.11 12.10
C GLY A 218 4.81 -27.31 10.87
N ASP A 219 3.92 -26.50 10.28
CA ASP A 219 4.18 -25.83 8.99
C ASP A 219 4.51 -24.34 9.13
N ARG A 220 4.48 -23.80 10.35
CA ARG A 220 4.71 -22.37 10.63
C ARG A 220 6.04 -21.88 10.08
N LEU A 221 7.13 -22.61 10.35
CA LEU A 221 8.47 -22.22 9.91
C LEU A 221 8.59 -22.26 8.37
N TYR A 222 8.00 -23.29 7.74
CA TYR A 222 8.01 -23.44 6.29
C TYR A 222 7.31 -22.27 5.58
N ARG A 223 6.11 -21.89 6.05
CA ARG A 223 5.38 -20.74 5.49
C ARG A 223 6.07 -19.41 5.74
N MET A 224 6.67 -19.21 6.92
CA MET A 224 7.48 -18.02 7.20
C MET A 224 8.70 -17.94 6.27
N ALA A 225 9.36 -19.07 6.00
CA ALA A 225 10.47 -19.15 5.07
C ALA A 225 10.06 -18.81 3.64
N ILE A 226 8.91 -19.32 3.16
CA ILE A 226 8.35 -18.96 1.85
C ILE A 226 8.05 -17.47 1.79
N ALA A 227 7.36 -16.91 2.78
CA ALA A 227 7.04 -15.48 2.82
C ALA A 227 8.31 -14.62 2.79
N ASN A 228 9.37 -15.02 3.49
CA ASN A 228 10.66 -14.34 3.47
C ASN A 228 11.36 -14.44 2.10
N ALA A 229 11.31 -15.61 1.46
CA ALA A 229 11.86 -15.77 0.12
C ALA A 229 11.12 -14.87 -0.88
N ILE A 230 9.78 -14.86 -0.83
CA ILE A 230 8.93 -14.02 -1.67
C ILE A 230 9.20 -12.53 -1.45
N TRP A 231 9.40 -12.10 -0.21
CA TRP A 231 9.83 -10.74 0.10
C TRP A 231 11.12 -10.40 -0.67
N HIS A 232 12.17 -11.21 -0.54
CA HIS A 232 13.44 -10.93 -1.21
C HIS A 232 13.36 -11.03 -2.75
N LEU A 233 12.53 -11.93 -3.29
CA LEU A 233 12.28 -12.04 -4.73
C LEU A 233 11.58 -10.81 -5.33
N GLY A 234 10.86 -10.03 -4.52
CA GLY A 234 10.28 -8.76 -4.96
C GLY A 234 11.32 -7.74 -5.43
N ALA A 235 12.55 -7.79 -4.90
CA ALA A 235 13.60 -6.84 -5.27
C ALA A 235 14.09 -6.94 -6.72
N PRO A 236 14.58 -8.10 -7.19
CA PRO A 236 15.00 -8.21 -8.59
C PRO A 236 13.83 -7.95 -9.56
N ALA A 237 12.61 -8.36 -9.20
CA ALA A 237 11.42 -8.05 -10.00
C ALA A 237 11.15 -6.55 -10.09
N GLY A 238 11.25 -5.83 -8.97
CA GLY A 238 11.05 -4.38 -8.92
C GLY A 238 12.12 -3.62 -9.69
N VAL A 239 13.40 -4.01 -9.54
CA VAL A 239 14.52 -3.38 -10.28
C VAL A 239 14.37 -3.60 -11.78
N LEU A 240 14.05 -4.83 -12.21
CA LEU A 240 13.83 -5.14 -13.63
C LEU A 240 12.67 -4.32 -14.22
N LEU A 241 11.55 -4.23 -13.49
CA LEU A 241 10.42 -3.42 -13.92
C LEU A 241 10.75 -1.91 -13.94
N GLY A 242 11.49 -1.43 -12.94
CA GLY A 242 11.99 -0.06 -12.90
C GLY A 242 12.84 0.25 -14.12
N ALA A 243 13.83 -0.58 -14.41
CA ALA A 243 14.68 -0.45 -15.59
C ALA A 243 13.87 -0.43 -16.90
N LEU A 244 12.88 -1.31 -17.06
CA LEU A 244 12.01 -1.32 -18.25
C LEU A 244 11.14 -0.06 -18.40
N ILE A 245 10.79 0.59 -17.30
CA ILE A 245 10.05 1.85 -17.31
C ILE A 245 10.97 2.99 -17.76
N PHE A 246 12.20 3.03 -17.25
CA PHE A 246 13.19 4.05 -17.60
C PHE A 246 13.78 3.86 -19.01
N ASP A 247 13.95 2.64 -19.50
CA ASP A 247 14.46 2.36 -20.85
C ASP A 247 13.50 2.82 -21.98
N LYS A 248 12.23 3.09 -21.65
CA LYS A 248 11.20 3.50 -22.62
C LYS A 248 10.70 4.94 -22.45
N GLY A 249 11.17 5.67 -21.44
CA GLY A 249 10.76 7.04 -21.14
C GLY A 249 11.87 8.02 -21.48
#